data_AF-A0A1I6B571-F1
#
_entry.id   AF-A0A1I6B571-F1
#
_cell.length_a   1.000
_cell.length_b   1.000
_cell.length_c   1.000
_cell.angle_alpha   90.00
_cell.angle_beta   90.00
_cell.angle_gamma   90.00
#
_symmetry.space_group_name_H-M   'P 1'
#
loop_
_entity.id
_entity.type
_entity.pdbx_description
1 polymer ?
#
loop_
_entity_poly.entity_id
_entity_poly.type
_entity_poly.pdbx_seq_one_letter_code
_entity_poly.pdbx_strand_id
1 'polypeptide(L)'
;MVINIALRFILEVCALAFLAYWGFQSSQDLLIRLLLGIGLPLFIAILWGVFGSPAAPIPFKRFHRLLLELLIFGLAALALFFSGKPTLAIIYATTVLVNRLLIYLWDQ
;
A
#
# COMPACT_ATOMS: atom_id res chain seq x y z
N MET A 1 -10.78 -17.40 6.08
CA MET A 1 -12.09 -16.85 5.69
C MET A 1 -11.86 -15.86 4.55
N VAL A 2 -12.33 -16.20 3.34
CA VAL A 2 -12.03 -15.50 2.06
C VAL A 2 -12.20 -13.98 2.14
N ILE A 3 -13.12 -13.51 2.98
CA ILE A 3 -13.40 -12.08 3.22
C ILE A 3 -12.16 -11.30 3.68
N ASN A 4 -11.34 -11.84 4.58
CA ASN A 4 -10.16 -11.11 5.08
C ASN A 4 -9.09 -10.94 4.00
N ILE A 5 -8.95 -11.94 3.12
CA ILE A 5 -8.01 -11.93 1.99
C ILE A 5 -8.52 -10.96 0.92
N ALA A 6 -9.81 -11.00 0.60
CA ALA A 6 -10.43 -10.06 -0.32
C ALA A 6 -10.30 -8.61 0.17
N LEU A 7 -10.55 -8.36 1.46
CA LEU A 7 -10.38 -7.04 2.06
C LEU A 7 -8.93 -6.57 1.99
N ARG A 8 -7.95 -7.46 2.23
CA ARG A 8 -6.53 -7.14 2.08
C ARG A 8 -6.17 -6.74 0.65
N PHE A 9 -6.67 -7.47 -0.33
CA PHE A 9 -6.48 -7.12 -1.73
C PHE A 9 -7.08 -5.75 -2.08
N ILE A 10 -8.28 -5.45 -1.59
CA ILE A 10 -8.91 -4.13 -1.77
C ILE A 10 -8.02 -3.04 -1.14
N LEU A 11 -7.50 -3.27 0.07
CA LEU A 11 -6.61 -2.32 0.74
C LEU A 11 -5.30 -2.09 -0.02
N GLU A 12 -4.74 -3.12 -0.67
CA GLU A 12 -3.57 -2.99 -1.55
C GLU A 12 -3.87 -2.11 -2.77
N VAL A 13 -5.01 -2.34 -3.43
CA VAL A 13 -5.44 -1.51 -4.57
C VAL A 13 -5.69 -0.06 -4.12
N CYS A 14 -6.32 0.14 -2.97
CA CYS A 14 -6.48 1.47 -2.38
C CYS A 14 -5.13 2.13 -2.08
N ALA A 15 -4.13 1.37 -1.61
CA ALA A 15 -2.79 1.88 -1.33
C ALA A 15 -2.17 2.54 -2.57
N LEU A 16 -2.20 1.80 -3.69
CA LEU A 16 -1.69 2.27 -4.97
C LEU A 16 -2.46 3.48 -5.48
N ALA A 17 -3.79 3.47 -5.35
CA ALA A 17 -4.63 4.60 -5.76
C ALA A 17 -4.32 5.87 -4.96
N PHE A 18 -4.11 5.76 -3.64
CA PHE A 18 -3.78 6.89 -2.78
C PHE A 18 -2.38 7.45 -3.05
N LEU A 19 -1.42 6.58 -3.32
CA LEU A 19 -0.07 6.98 -3.70
C LEU A 19 -0.04 7.67 -5.06
N ALA A 20 -0.77 7.14 -6.03
CA ALA A 20 -0.94 7.77 -7.33
C ALA A 20 -1.57 9.17 -7.18
N TYR A 21 -2.67 9.26 -6.42
CA TYR A 21 -3.37 10.51 -6.15
C TYR A 21 -2.46 11.56 -5.51
N TRP A 22 -1.71 11.18 -4.48
CA TRP A 22 -0.76 12.08 -3.84
C TRP A 22 0.38 12.48 -4.79
N GLY A 23 0.93 11.54 -5.57
CA GLY A 23 1.95 11.82 -6.57
C GLY A 23 1.48 12.82 -7.64
N PHE A 24 0.20 12.74 -8.04
CA PHE A 24 -0.41 13.73 -8.92
C PHE A 24 -0.68 15.09 -8.26
N GLN A 25 -0.80 15.14 -6.93
CA GLN A 25 -1.06 16.37 -6.19
C GLN A 25 0.25 17.08 -5.76
N SER A 26 1.35 16.35 -5.63
CA SER A 26 2.56 16.82 -4.94
C SER A 26 3.41 17.83 -5.71
N SER A 27 3.21 18.03 -7.02
CA SER A 27 4.05 18.94 -7.82
C SER A 27 3.26 19.72 -8.87
N GLN A 28 3.67 20.97 -9.11
CA GLN A 28 3.12 21.83 -10.16
C GLN A 28 3.68 21.48 -11.55
N ASP A 29 4.91 20.97 -11.62
CA ASP A 29 5.53 20.50 -12.86
C ASP A 29 4.88 19.21 -13.37
N LEU A 30 4.35 19.26 -14.60
CA LEU A 30 3.69 18.12 -15.25
C LEU A 30 4.57 16.86 -15.30
N LEU A 31 5.86 17.02 -15.56
CA LEU A 31 6.80 15.90 -15.69
C LEU A 31 7.02 15.20 -14.34
N ILE A 32 7.28 15.97 -13.28
CA ILE A 32 7.45 15.46 -11.91
C ILE A 32 6.15 14.83 -11.42
N ARG A 33 5.01 15.44 -11.77
CA ARG A 33 3.68 14.98 -11.39
C ARG A 33 3.34 13.62 -12.00
N LEU A 34 3.72 13.43 -13.27
CA LEU A 34 3.56 12.16 -13.97
C LEU A 34 4.51 11.09 -13.43
N LEU A 35 5.78 11.47 -13.18
CA LEU A 35 6.79 10.58 -12.63
C LEU A 35 6.44 10.11 -11.21
N LEU A 36 5.96 10.99 -10.33
CA LEU A 36 5.53 10.61 -8.99
C LEU A 36 4.18 9.87 -9.01
N GLY A 37 3.21 10.38 -9.77
CA GLY A 37 1.87 9.80 -9.85
C GLY A 37 1.82 8.40 -10.47
N ILE A 38 2.70 8.08 -11.42
CA ILE A 38 2.76 6.76 -12.07
C ILE A 38 3.98 5.98 -11.60
N GLY A 39 5.15 6.61 -11.51
CA GLY A 39 6.39 5.92 -11.16
C GLY A 39 6.38 5.39 -9.73
N LEU A 40 5.78 6.09 -8.76
CA LEU A 40 5.72 5.62 -7.38
C LEU A 40 4.82 4.37 -7.23
N PRO A 41 3.58 4.34 -7.77
CA PRO A 41 2.78 3.10 -7.82
C PRO A 41 3.44 1.98 -8.61
N LEU A 42 4.05 2.28 -9.77
CA LEU A 42 4.73 1.26 -10.57
C LEU A 42 5.88 0.62 -9.80
N PHE A 43 6.71 1.45 -9.17
CA PHE A 43 7.86 0.99 -8.40
C PHE A 43 7.43 0.09 -7.24
N ILE A 44 6.35 0.48 -6.55
CA ILE A 44 5.76 -0.32 -5.46
C ILE A 44 5.16 -1.63 -6.00
N ALA A 45 4.46 -1.60 -7.13
CA ALA A 45 3.91 -2.80 -7.75
C ALA A 45 5.02 -3.79 -8.18
N ILE A 46 6.14 -3.28 -8.71
CA ILE A 46 7.30 -4.09 -9.06
C ILE A 46 7.94 -4.69 -7.81
N LEU A 47 8.21 -3.87 -6.78
CA LEU A 47 8.71 -4.36 -5.48
C LEU A 47 7.82 -5.46 -4.90
N TRP A 48 6.50 -5.26 -4.96
CA TRP A 48 5.55 -6.26 -4.49
C TRP A 48 5.59 -7.54 -5.33
N GLY A 49 5.60 -7.42 -6.66
CA GLY A 49 5.67 -8.57 -7.57
C GLY A 49 6.95 -9.38 -7.41
N VAL A 50 8.08 -8.70 -7.19
CA VAL A 50 9.41 -9.33 -7.09
C VAL A 50 9.66 -9.97 -5.73
N PHE A 51 9.17 -9.36 -4.63
CA PHE A 51 9.52 -9.78 -3.28
C PHE A 51 8.33 -10.22 -2.40
N GLY A 52 7.15 -9.63 -2.62
CA GLY A 52 5.97 -9.81 -1.77
C GLY A 52 4.95 -10.83 -2.28
N SER A 53 4.97 -11.12 -3.58
CA SER A 53 4.07 -12.07 -4.25
C SER A 53 4.34 -13.52 -3.84
N PRO A 54 3.32 -14.39 -3.74
CA PRO A 54 3.52 -15.83 -3.58
C PRO A 54 4.27 -16.47 -4.76
N ALA A 55 4.24 -15.82 -5.94
CA ALA A 55 5.02 -16.20 -7.12
C ALA A 55 6.29 -15.35 -7.29
N ALA A 56 6.75 -14.69 -6.23
CA ALA A 56 7.95 -13.87 -6.23
C ALA A 56 9.19 -14.69 -6.65
N PRO A 57 10.03 -14.19 -7.57
CA PRO A 57 11.31 -14.81 -7.89
C PRO A 57 12.24 -14.91 -6.66
N ILE A 58 12.14 -13.92 -5.75
CA ILE A 58 12.91 -13.87 -4.50
C ILE A 58 11.92 -13.74 -3.34
N PRO A 59 11.34 -14.86 -2.87
CA PRO A 59 10.33 -14.82 -1.83
C PRO A 59 10.93 -14.37 -0.50
N PHE A 60 10.44 -13.24 0.00
CA PHE A 60 10.84 -12.77 1.33
C PHE A 60 10.28 -13.65 2.45
N LYS A 61 11.13 -13.94 3.45
CA LYS A 61 10.71 -14.59 4.70
C LYS A 61 9.61 -13.75 5.38
N ARG A 62 8.74 -14.40 6.18
CA ARG A 62 7.55 -13.81 6.85
C ARG A 62 7.78 -12.40 7.42
N PHE A 63 8.94 -12.16 8.04
CA PHE A 63 9.32 -10.86 8.61
C PHE A 63 9.59 -9.76 7.56
N HIS A 64 10.32 -10.07 6.49
CA HIS A 64 10.65 -9.08 5.45
C HIS A 64 9.41 -8.70 4.63
N ARG A 65 8.50 -9.65 4.41
CA ARG A 65 7.19 -9.39 3.79
C ARG A 65 6.32 -8.45 4.64
N LEU A 66 6.31 -8.66 5.96
CA LEU A 66 5.69 -7.75 6.93
C LEU A 66 6.23 -6.32 6.81
N LEU A 67 7.55 -6.19 6.68
CA LEU A 67 8.21 -4.88 6.60
C LEU A 67 7.86 -4.15 5.30
N LEU A 68 7.84 -4.87 4.18
CA LEU A 68 7.41 -4.36 2.87
C LEU A 68 5.95 -3.86 2.92
N GLU A 69 5.07 -4.64 3.54
CA GLU A 69 3.67 -4.25 3.73
C GLU A 69 3.50 -3.00 4.56
N LEU A 70 4.20 -2.94 5.71
CA LEU A 70 4.16 -1.79 6.58
C LEU A 70 4.64 -0.54 5.84
N LEU A 71 5.68 -0.68 5.02
CA LEU A 71 6.16 0.38 4.15
C LEU A 71 5.09 0.84 3.17
N ILE A 72 4.49 -0.07 2.39
CA ILE A 72 3.53 0.28 1.34
C ILE A 72 2.25 0.88 1.91
N PHE A 73 1.66 0.23 2.92
CA PHE A 73 0.45 0.72 3.57
C PHE A 73 0.71 2.01 4.36
N GLY A 74 1.87 2.12 5.01
CA GLY A 74 2.31 3.32 5.71
C GLY A 74 2.52 4.50 4.75
N LEU A 75 3.18 4.27 3.61
CA LEU A 75 3.35 5.25 2.55
C LEU A 75 1.99 5.72 2.02
N ALA A 76 1.04 4.83 1.79
CA ALA A 76 -0.31 5.21 1.35
C ALA A 76 -1.08 6.03 2.40
N ALA A 77 -0.94 5.71 3.68
CA ALA A 77 -1.52 6.50 4.75
C ALA A 77 -0.89 7.91 4.83
N LEU A 78 0.45 7.99 4.71
CA LEU A 78 1.17 9.27 4.65
C LEU A 78 0.76 10.09 3.43
N ALA A 79 0.64 9.46 2.27
CA ALA A 79 0.16 10.08 1.04
C ALA A 79 -1.22 10.73 1.25
N LEU A 80 -2.19 10.02 1.83
CA LEU A 80 -3.49 10.60 2.17
C LEU A 80 -3.41 11.76 3.17
N PHE A 81 -2.54 11.64 4.17
CA PHE A 81 -2.34 12.67 5.17
C PHE A 81 -1.80 13.96 4.54
N PHE A 82 -0.77 13.87 3.70
CA PHE A 82 -0.19 14.99 2.98
C PHE A 82 -1.11 15.53 1.86
N SER A 83 -2.01 14.71 1.32
CA SER A 83 -3.09 15.17 0.43
C SER A 83 -4.17 16.00 1.13
N GLY A 84 -4.04 16.28 2.43
CA GLY A 84 -5.00 17.08 3.20
C GLY A 84 -6.27 16.33 3.58
N LYS A 85 -6.26 14.99 3.52
CA LYS A 85 -7.39 14.13 3.91
C LYS A 85 -7.04 13.26 5.14
N PRO A 86 -6.76 13.87 6.31
CA PRO A 86 -6.30 13.13 7.50
C PRO A 86 -7.34 12.13 8.00
N THR A 87 -8.64 12.43 7.89
CA THR A 87 -9.72 11.51 8.31
C THR A 87 -9.67 10.21 7.50
N LEU A 88 -9.48 10.29 6.18
CA LEU A 88 -9.35 9.10 5.33
C LEU A 88 -8.05 8.33 5.63
N ALA A 89 -6.95 9.04 5.91
CA ALA A 89 -5.70 8.42 6.32
C ALA A 89 -5.87 7.57 7.58
N ILE A 90 -6.57 8.09 8.60
CA ILE A 90 -6.83 7.37 9.85
C ILE A 90 -7.76 6.17 9.60
N ILE A 91 -8.85 6.34 8.84
CA ILE A 91 -9.77 5.24 8.51
C ILE A 91 -9.02 4.13 7.77
N TYR A 92 -8.17 4.49 6.81
CA TYR A 92 -7.38 3.53 6.06
C TYR A 92 -6.38 2.79 6.96
N ALA A 93 -5.58 3.52 7.75
CA ALA A 93 -4.59 2.95 8.64
C ALA A 93 -5.21 2.02 9.68
N THR A 94 -6.34 2.42 10.27
CA THR A 94 -7.09 1.59 11.23
C THR A 94 -7.65 0.33 10.56
N THR A 95 -8.19 0.43 9.35
CA THR A 95 -8.69 -0.73 8.60
C THR A 95 -7.57 -1.71 8.26
N VAL A 96 -6.40 -1.21 7.85
CA VAL A 96 -5.20 -2.03 7.61
C VAL A 96 -4.77 -2.76 8.88
N LEU A 97 -4.71 -2.07 10.02
CA LEU A 97 -4.35 -2.67 11.31
C LEU A 97 -5.33 -3.77 11.73
N VAL A 98 -6.63 -3.50 11.65
CA VAL A 98 -7.67 -4.49 12.00
C VAL A 98 -7.58 -5.71 11.09
N ASN A 99 -7.48 -5.51 9.77
CA ASN A 99 -7.31 -6.62 8.83
C ASN A 99 -6.05 -7.44 9.14
N ARG A 100 -4.94 -6.77 9.49
CA ARG A 100 -3.69 -7.43 9.83
C ARG A 100 -3.80 -8.29 11.07
N LEU A 101 -4.43 -7.76 12.12
CA LEU A 101 -4.67 -8.50 13.36
C LEU A 101 -5.59 -9.69 13.12
N LEU A 102 -6.66 -9.52 12.33
CA LEU A 102 -7.56 -10.62 11.98
C LEU A 102 -6.84 -11.74 11.21
N ILE A 103 -5.96 -11.40 10.27
CA ILE A 103 -5.17 -12.38 9.53
C ILE A 103 -4.19 -13.11 10.46
N TYR A 104 -3.53 -12.38 11.36
CA TYR A 104 -2.59 -12.96 12.32
C TYR A 104 -3.28 -13.89 13.34
N LEU A 105 -4.42 -13.47 13.90
CA LEU A 105 -5.18 -14.25 14.89
C LEU A 105 -5.78 -15.53 14.31
N TRP A 106 -6.16 -15.51 13.03
CA TRP A 106 -6.70 -16.68 12.34
C TRP A 106 -5.65 -17.51 11.58
N ASP A 107 -4.35 -17.18 11.72
CA ASP A 107 -3.21 -17.81 11.05
C ASP A 107 -3.42 -18.02 9.52
N GLN A 108 -3.99 -17.00 8.87
CA GLN A 108 -4.19 -16.94 7.41
C GLN A 108 -3.00 -16.30 6.69
#